data_AF-A0A6M0CCN1-F1
#
_entry.id   AF-A0A6M0CCN1-F1
#
_cell.length_a   1.000
_cell.length_b   1.000
_cell.length_c   1.000
_cell.angle_alpha   90.00
_cell.angle_beta   90.00
_cell.angle_gamma   90.00
#
_symmetry.space_group_name_H-M   'P 1'
#
loop_
_entity.id
_entity.type
_entity.pdbx_description
1 polymer ?
#
loop_
_entity_poly.entity_id
_entity_poly.type
_entity_poly.pdbx_seq_one_letter_code
_entity_poly.pdbx_strand_id
1 'polypeptide(L)'
;IKVVDSSGLIQDTPDRRNLWAAQTPQGFEVKLLKECHEKGHQLGWEVTDDAALFEKCGLPVKVVAGEETNLKVTTPVDLRVAEFILTEALKKEEGRSKKEEGV
;
A
#
# COMPACT_ATOMS: atom_id res chain seq x y z
N ILE A 1 -10.55 4.39 -10.81
CA ILE A 1 -11.44 4.01 -9.69
C ILE A 1 -12.83 4.56 -10.02
N LYS A 2 -13.87 3.74 -9.84
CA LYS A 2 -15.28 4.10 -10.03
C LYS A 2 -16.02 3.63 -8.79
N VAL A 3 -16.97 4.41 -8.31
CA VAL A 3 -17.92 3.93 -7.30
C VAL A 3 -19.05 3.27 -8.07
N VAL A 4 -19.35 2.02 -7.74
CA VAL A 4 -20.42 1.24 -8.37
C VAL A 4 -21.38 0.74 -7.30
N ASP A 5 -22.65 0.61 -7.64
CA ASP A 5 -23.62 -0.05 -6.78
C ASP A 5 -23.55 -1.59 -6.89
N SER A 6 -24.40 -2.29 -6.14
CA SER A 6 -24.46 -3.76 -6.12
C SER A 6 -24.92 -4.38 -7.45
N SER A 7 -25.52 -3.60 -8.36
CA SER A 7 -25.89 -4.05 -9.70
C SER A 7 -24.79 -3.80 -10.74
N GLY A 8 -23.70 -3.16 -10.34
CA GLY A 8 -22.56 -2.83 -11.21
C GLY A 8 -22.72 -1.54 -12.00
N LEU A 9 -23.73 -0.71 -11.70
CA LEU A 9 -23.90 0.59 -12.33
C LEU A 9 -22.97 1.62 -11.68
N ILE A 10 -22.32 2.45 -12.51
CA ILE A 10 -21.43 3.52 -12.05
C ILE A 10 -22.27 4.61 -11.38
N GLN A 11 -22.00 4.86 -10.11
CA GLN A 11 -22.62 5.91 -9.29
C GLN A 11 -21.78 7.20 -9.29
N ASP A 12 -20.45 7.07 -9.31
CA ASP A 12 -19.54 8.22 -9.26
C ASP A 12 -18.17 7.95 -9.92
N THR A 13 -17.53 9.03 -10.35
CA THR A 13 -16.14 9.07 -10.81
C THR A 13 -15.36 10.08 -9.97
N PRO A 14 -14.72 9.64 -8.87
CA PRO A 14 -14.02 10.56 -7.99
C PRO A 14 -12.81 11.22 -8.67
N ASP A 15 -12.46 12.42 -8.22
CA ASP A 15 -11.24 13.12 -8.65
C ASP A 15 -10.01 12.33 -8.23
N ARG A 16 -9.26 11.85 -9.22
CA ARG A 16 -8.07 11.00 -9.03
C ARG A 16 -6.97 11.70 -8.23
N ARG A 17 -6.93 13.03 -8.21
CA ARG A 17 -5.90 13.79 -7.45
C ARG A 17 -6.00 13.57 -5.94
N ASN A 18 -7.17 13.18 -5.44
CA ASN A 18 -7.42 12.95 -4.02
C ASN A 18 -7.47 11.47 -3.66
N LEU A 19 -7.12 10.57 -4.59
CA LEU A 19 -7.14 9.14 -4.37
C LEU A 19 -5.72 8.60 -4.27
N TRP A 20 -5.50 7.76 -3.27
CA TRP A 20 -4.25 7.03 -3.10
C TRP A 20 -4.53 5.55 -2.90
N ALA A 21 -3.71 4.69 -3.49
CA ALA A 21 -3.74 3.26 -3.20
C ALA A 21 -2.89 3.01 -1.95
N ALA A 22 -3.53 2.59 -0.86
CA ALA A 22 -2.79 2.21 0.35
C ALA A 22 -1.84 1.03 0.05
N GLN A 23 -0.59 1.16 0.48
CA GLN A 23 0.46 0.16 0.33
C GLN A 23 1.13 -0.11 1.69
N THR A 24 1.92 -1.17 1.76
CA THR A 24 2.80 -1.49 2.88
C THR A 24 4.25 -1.23 2.49
N PRO A 25 5.18 -0.91 3.41
CA PRO A 25 5.01 -0.89 4.86
C PRO A 25 4.17 0.30 5.34
N GLN A 26 3.45 0.08 6.43
CA GLN A 26 2.80 1.15 7.19
C GLN A 26 3.52 1.26 8.55
N GLY A 27 3.83 2.48 8.98
CA GLY A 27 4.60 2.75 10.19
C GLY A 27 3.76 3.46 11.24
N PHE A 28 3.67 2.89 12.44
CA PHE A 28 2.88 3.42 13.54
C PHE A 28 3.63 3.34 14.87
N GLU A 29 3.29 4.21 15.81
CA GLU A 29 3.77 4.09 17.19
C GLU A 29 3.20 2.83 17.84
N VAL A 30 4.09 1.94 18.32
CA VAL A 30 3.71 0.63 18.86
C VAL A 30 2.69 0.72 19.98
N LYS A 31 2.81 1.73 20.86
CA LYS A 31 1.88 1.94 21.97
C LYS A 31 0.46 2.24 21.46
N LEU A 32 0.33 3.22 20.56
CA LEU A 32 -0.96 3.60 19.99
C LEU A 32 -1.57 2.48 19.15
N LEU A 33 -0.74 1.76 18.39
CA LEU A 33 -1.18 0.61 17.60
C LEU A 33 -1.85 -0.45 18.50
N LYS A 34 -1.21 -0.82 19.62
CA LYS A 34 -1.78 -1.76 20.59
C LYS A 34 -3.07 -1.28 21.21
N GLU A 35 -3.12 -0.01 21.64
CA GLU A 35 -4.32 0.60 22.23
C GLU A 35 -5.50 0.59 21.25
N CYS A 36 -5.22 0.90 19.98
CA CYS A 36 -6.22 0.89 18.93
C CYS A 36 -6.71 -0.52 18.59
N HIS A 37 -5.81 -1.51 18.52
CA HIS A 37 -6.19 -2.91 18.30
C HIS A 37 -7.06 -3.43 19.43
N GLU A 38 -6.71 -3.15 20.69
CA GLU A 38 -7.52 -3.54 21.85
C GLU A 38 -8.92 -2.91 21.79
N LYS A 39 -8.99 -1.60 21.53
CA LYS A 39 -10.26 -0.88 21.39
C LYS A 39 -11.09 -1.42 20.23
N GLY A 40 -10.46 -1.68 19.08
CA GLY A 40 -11.11 -2.23 17.90
C GLY A 40 -11.68 -3.62 18.14
N HIS A 41 -10.93 -4.47 18.85
CA HIS A 41 -11.39 -5.80 19.25
C HIS A 41 -12.59 -5.72 20.20
N GLN A 42 -12.53 -4.87 21.24
CA GLN A 42 -13.64 -4.68 22.19
C GLN A 42 -14.92 -4.15 21.53
N LEU A 43 -14.77 -3.32 20.49
CA LEU A 43 -15.89 -2.70 19.76
C LEU A 43 -16.31 -3.47 18.50
N GLY A 44 -15.67 -4.61 18.20
CA GLY A 44 -16.00 -5.44 17.05
C GLY A 44 -15.78 -4.75 15.70
N TRP A 45 -14.71 -3.95 15.57
CA TRP A 45 -14.41 -3.27 14.32
C TRP A 45 -13.81 -4.21 13.27
N GLU A 46 -14.35 -4.17 12.05
CA GLU A 46 -13.69 -4.71 10.87
C GLU A 46 -12.93 -3.58 10.17
N VAL A 47 -11.62 -3.78 9.98
CA VAL A 47 -10.70 -2.86 9.32
C VAL A 47 -9.81 -3.65 8.36
N THR A 48 -9.43 -3.04 7.23
CA THR A 48 -8.66 -3.72 6.19
C THR A 48 -7.15 -3.56 6.33
N ASP A 49 -6.70 -2.54 7.07
CA ASP A 49 -5.31 -2.27 7.39
C ASP A 49 -5.20 -1.44 8.69
N ASP A 50 -3.97 -1.18 9.13
CA ASP A 50 -3.69 -0.43 10.35
C ASP A 50 -3.98 1.08 10.19
N ALA A 51 -3.92 1.62 8.97
CA ALA A 51 -4.34 3.00 8.69
C ALA A 51 -5.83 3.19 8.99
N ALA A 52 -6.70 2.31 8.49
CA ALA A 52 -8.14 2.33 8.77
C ALA A 52 -8.45 2.14 10.27
N LEU A 53 -7.62 1.37 10.98
CA LEU A 53 -7.71 1.25 12.44
C LEU A 53 -7.43 2.59 13.14
N PHE A 54 -6.36 3.29 12.75
CA PHE A 54 -6.00 4.60 13.30
C PHE A 54 -7.07 5.65 13.00
N GLU A 55 -7.63 5.65 11.79
CA GLU A 55 -8.74 6.52 11.41
C GLU A 55 -9.95 6.31 12.32
N LYS A 56 -10.35 5.04 12.60
CA LYS A 56 -11.44 4.74 13.54
C LYS A 56 -11.12 5.13 14.99
N CYS A 57 -9.85 5.12 15.37
CA CYS A 57 -9.39 5.68 16.64
C CYS A 57 -9.44 7.21 16.72
N GLY A 58 -9.72 7.91 15.60
CA GLY A 58 -9.66 9.37 15.53
C GLY A 58 -8.23 9.91 15.47
N LEU A 59 -7.26 9.06 15.11
CA LEU A 59 -5.86 9.43 14.98
C LEU A 59 -5.55 9.78 13.52
N PRO A 60 -4.77 10.85 13.26
CA PRO A 60 -4.40 11.21 11.90
C PRO A 60 -3.41 10.21 11.31
N VAL A 61 -3.58 9.88 10.03
CA VAL A 61 -2.64 9.07 9.24
C VAL A 61 -2.13 9.90 8.07
N LYS A 62 -0.81 9.87 7.85
CA LYS A 62 -0.16 10.64 6.78
C LYS A 62 0.31 9.71 5.66
N VAL A 63 -0.02 10.07 4.42
CA VAL A 63 0.47 9.38 3.23
C VAL A 63 1.92 9.77 2.96
N VAL A 64 2.74 8.77 2.65
CA VAL A 64 4.11 8.92 2.14
C VAL A 64 4.14 8.32 0.75
N ALA A 65 4.79 9.01 -0.20
CA ALA A 65 4.91 8.51 -1.56
C ALA A 65 5.73 7.20 -1.58
N GLY A 66 5.10 6.13 -2.06
CA GLY A 66 5.73 4.83 -2.29
C GLY A 66 6.17 4.66 -3.75
N GLU A 67 6.89 3.57 -4.02
CA GLU A 67 7.22 3.19 -5.39
C GLU A 67 6.07 2.38 -6.02
N GLU A 68 5.77 2.64 -7.29
CA GLU A 68 4.76 1.86 -8.04
C GLU A 68 5.15 0.38 -8.19
N THR A 69 6.43 0.08 -8.09
CA THR A 69 7.02 -1.28 -8.13
C THR A 69 6.74 -2.11 -6.88
N ASN A 70 6.26 -1.49 -5.80
CA ASN A 70 5.89 -2.17 -4.56
C ASN A 70 4.50 -2.81 -4.67
N LEU A 71 4.42 -3.78 -5.58
CA LEU A 71 3.20 -4.47 -5.97
C LEU A 71 2.81 -5.54 -4.95
N LYS A 72 1.54 -5.57 -4.56
CA LYS A 72 0.95 -6.71 -3.87
C LYS A 72 0.67 -7.82 -4.88
N VAL A 73 1.31 -8.98 -4.72
CA VAL A 73 1.07 -10.15 -5.57
C VAL A 73 -0.19 -10.88 -5.11
N THR A 74 -1.25 -10.80 -5.89
CA THR A 74 -2.56 -11.42 -5.59
C THR A 74 -3.09 -12.32 -6.70
N THR A 75 -2.55 -12.19 -7.92
CA THR A 75 -2.94 -12.95 -9.11
C THR A 75 -1.72 -13.60 -9.78
N PRO A 76 -1.92 -14.62 -10.64
CA PRO A 76 -0.83 -15.19 -11.43
C PRO A 76 -0.17 -14.19 -12.40
N VAL A 77 -0.88 -13.15 -12.81
CA VAL A 77 -0.31 -12.09 -13.65
C VAL A 77 0.67 -11.24 -12.84
N ASP A 78 0.33 -10.93 -11.58
CA ASP A 78 1.18 -10.14 -10.69
C ASP A 78 2.54 -10.80 -10.48
N LEU A 79 2.61 -12.14 -10.47
CA LEU A 79 3.88 -12.88 -10.35
C LEU A 79 4.84 -12.56 -11.51
N ARG A 80 4.33 -12.57 -12.75
CA ARG A 80 5.16 -12.27 -13.93
C ARG A 80 5.62 -10.81 -13.93
N VAL A 81 4.78 -9.91 -13.44
CA VAL A 81 5.14 -8.49 -13.29
C VAL A 81 6.21 -8.31 -12.21
N ALA A 82 6.07 -8.99 -11.06
CA ALA A 82 7.04 -8.94 -9.97
C ALA A 82 8.41 -9.49 -10.40
N GLU A 83 8.44 -10.62 -11.13
CA GLU A 83 9.67 -11.20 -11.68
C GLU A 83 10.38 -10.21 -12.61
N PHE A 84 9.63 -9.54 -13.49
CA PHE A 84 10.19 -8.53 -14.38
C PHE A 84 10.79 -7.35 -13.59
N ILE A 85 10.06 -6.80 -12.62
CA ILE A 85 10.52 -5.69 -11.76
C ILE A 85 11.83 -6.06 -11.06
N LEU A 86 11.89 -7.25 -10.45
CA LEU A 86 13.06 -7.73 -9.73
C LEU A 86 14.27 -7.91 -10.66
N THR A 87 14.04 -8.53 -11.82
CA THR A 87 15.09 -8.75 -12.83
C THR A 87 15.71 -7.43 -13.29
N GLU A 88 14.89 -6.41 -13.55
CA GLU A 88 15.37 -5.10 -13.98
C GLU A 88 16.06 -4.32 -12.85
N ALA A 89 15.66 -4.52 -11.60
CA ALA A 89 16.34 -3.96 -10.44
C ALA A 89 17.77 -4.53 -10.29
N LEU A 90 17.91 -5.86 -10.35
CA LEU A 90 19.22 -6.53 -10.22
C LEU A 90 20.20 -6.13 -11.33
N LYS A 91 19.75 -6.05 -12.58
CA LYS A 91 20.59 -5.58 -13.70
C LYS A 91 21.10 -4.15 -13.49
N LYS A 92 20.29 -3.27 -12.91
CA LYS A 92 20.69 -1.89 -12.61
C LYS A 92 21.77 -1.84 -11.52
N GLU A 93 21.70 -2.73 -10.53
CA GLU A 93 22.72 -2.83 -9.47
C GLU A 93 24.06 -3.33 -10.03
N GLU A 94 24.06 -4.38 -10.84
CA GLU A 94 25.28 -4.89 -11.50
C GLU A 94 25.94 -3.83 -12.39
N GLY A 95 25.14 -3.04 -13.11
CA GLY A 95 25.63 -1.94 -13.93
C GLY A 95 26.18 -0.75 -13.14
N ARG A 96 25.73 -0.54 -11.90
CA ARG A 96 26.27 0.48 -10.99
C ARG A 96 27.61 0.02 -10.40
N SER A 97 27.71 -1.22 -9.92
CA SER A 97 28.97 -1.76 -9.37
C SER A 97 30.11 -1.77 -10.40
N LYS A 98 29.83 -2.15 -11.66
CA LYS A 98 30.83 -2.11 -12.74
C LYS A 98 31.29 -0.70 -13.13
N LYS A 99 30.48 0.33 -12.87
CA LYS A 99 30.86 1.74 -13.07
C LYS A 99 31.71 2.28 -11.92
N GLU A 100 31.49 1.81 -10.71
CA GLU A 100 32.26 2.21 -9.52
C GLU A 100 33.63 1.53 -9.45
N GLU A 101 33.77 0.30 -9.96
CA GLU A 101 35.06 -0.43 -10.06
C GLU A 101 35.93 0.01 -11.26
N GLY A 102 35.39 0.83 -12.16
CA GLY A 102 36.04 1.27 -13.40
C GLY A 102 36.64 2.69 -13.35
N VAL A 103 36.82 3.26 -12.15
CA VAL A 103 37.49 4.56 -11.89
C VAL A 103 38.84 4.33 -11.24
#